data_AF-A0AA38M4C2-F1
#
_entry.id   AF-A0AA38M4C2-F1
#
_cell.length_a   1.000
_cell.length_b   1.000
_cell.length_c   1.000
_cell.angle_alpha   90.00
_cell.angle_beta   90.00
_cell.angle_gamma   90.00
#
_symmetry.space_group_name_H-M   'P 1'
#
loop_
_entity.id
_entity.type
_entity.pdbx_description
1 polymer ?
#
loop_
_entity_poly.entity_id
_entity_poly.type
_entity_poly.pdbx_seq_one_letter_code
_entity_poly.pdbx_strand_id
1 'polypeptide(L)'
;MPLLLKDMTFTHEGNKTSLDGLVNFEKMHMLAQTMRTIRFCRSRHLVLEPPSPKSEGEVKSYISCLRVVDNQRVLTSMSQKLEPRRS
;
A
#
# COMPACT_ATOMS: atom_id res chain seq x y z
N MET A 1 2.67 1.08 0.47
CA MET A 1 1.76 2.25 0.53
C MET A 1 1.34 2.69 1.94
N PRO A 2 1.12 1.82 2.95
CA PRO A 2 0.60 2.28 4.26
C PRO A 2 1.41 3.40 4.93
N LEU A 3 2.74 3.33 4.88
CA LEU A 3 3.62 4.39 5.42
C LEU A 3 3.45 5.72 4.70
N LEU A 4 3.39 5.69 3.36
CA LEU A 4 3.19 6.89 2.54
C LEU A 4 1.85 7.59 2.87
N LEU A 5 0.78 6.80 3.05
CA LEU A 5 -0.52 7.33 3.46
C LEU A 5 -0.44 7.95 4.85
N LYS A 6 0.22 7.26 5.79
CA LYS A 6 0.49 7.77 7.13
C LYS A 6 1.23 9.12 7.04
N ASP A 7 2.33 9.21 6.32
CA ASP A 7 3.13 10.44 6.23
C ASP A 7 2.33 11.63 5.69
N MET A 8 1.48 11.40 4.68
CA MET A 8 0.56 12.43 4.18
C MET A 8 -0.49 12.84 5.20
N THR A 9 -1.08 11.87 5.93
CA THR A 9 -2.04 12.14 6.99
C THR A 9 -1.41 12.99 8.10
N PHE A 10 -0.23 12.59 8.60
CA PHE A 10 0.48 13.34 9.65
C PHE A 10 0.85 14.75 9.17
N THR A 11 1.26 14.90 7.91
CA THR A 11 1.51 16.24 7.32
C THR A 11 0.24 17.07 7.24
N HIS A 12 -0.90 16.46 6.89
CA HIS A 12 -2.17 17.16 6.77
C HIS A 12 -2.73 17.60 8.11
N GLU A 13 -2.75 16.70 9.10
CA GLU A 13 -3.31 16.93 10.43
C GLU A 13 -2.38 17.81 11.28
N GLY A 14 -1.06 17.66 11.13
CA GLY A 14 -0.07 18.42 11.90
C GLY A 14 0.12 19.87 11.45
N ASN A 15 -0.37 20.26 10.26
CA ASN A 15 -0.15 21.60 9.70
C ASN A 15 -1.48 22.23 9.24
N LYS A 16 -1.76 23.47 9.64
CA LYS A 16 -2.92 24.20 9.14
C LYS A 16 -2.77 24.50 7.65
N THR A 17 -3.85 24.35 6.89
CA THR A 17 -3.88 24.66 5.45
C THR A 17 -3.79 26.17 5.18
N SER A 18 -4.29 26.98 6.10
CA SER A 18 -4.22 28.44 6.03
C SER A 18 -3.77 29.01 7.38
N LEU A 19 -2.99 30.08 7.33
CA LEU A 19 -2.49 30.84 8.47
C LEU A 19 -2.83 32.32 8.21
N ASP A 20 -3.58 32.94 9.13
CA ASP A 20 -4.00 34.35 9.05
C ASP A 20 -4.65 34.75 7.71
N GLY A 21 -5.48 33.85 7.16
CA GLY A 21 -6.17 34.06 5.88
C GLY A 21 -5.31 33.80 4.64
N LEU A 22 -4.01 33.49 4.79
CA LEU A 22 -3.10 33.16 3.71
C LEU A 22 -2.91 31.63 3.61
N VAL A 23 -2.60 31.15 2.40
CA VAL A 23 -2.32 29.73 2.17
C VAL A 23 -0.97 29.36 2.77
N ASN A 24 -0.91 28.27 3.52
CA ASN A 24 0.35 27.73 4.05
C ASN A 24 1.10 26.97 2.95
N PHE A 25 1.98 27.66 2.23
CA PHE A 25 2.79 27.06 1.16
C PHE A 25 3.84 26.07 1.66
N GLU A 26 4.27 26.16 2.92
CA GLU A 26 5.16 25.17 3.52
C GLU A 26 4.47 23.79 3.58
N LYS A 27 3.23 23.74 4.08
CA LYS A 27 2.40 22.53 4.06
C LYS A 27 2.22 22.01 2.63
N MET A 28 1.90 22.89 1.68
CA MET A 28 1.72 22.50 0.27
C MET A 28 3.00 21.91 -0.31
N HIS A 29 4.16 22.48 0.03
CA HIS A 29 5.45 21.98 -0.42
C HIS A 29 5.75 20.58 0.15
N MET A 30 5.48 20.35 1.44
CA MET A 30 5.65 19.05 2.09
C MET A 30 4.84 17.96 1.38
N LEU A 31 3.54 18.20 1.16
CA LEU A 31 2.67 17.25 0.46
C LEU A 31 3.12 17.02 -0.99
N ALA A 32 3.51 18.09 -1.70
CA ALA A 32 4.03 17.99 -3.05
C ALA A 32 5.32 17.16 -3.11
N GLN A 33 6.17 17.20 -2.09
CA GLN A 33 7.39 16.40 -2.04
C GLN A 33 7.07 14.91 -1.99
N THR A 34 6.09 14.50 -1.18
CA THR A 34 5.62 13.12 -1.17
C THR A 34 5.09 12.68 -2.56
N MET A 35 4.36 13.56 -3.26
CA MET A 35 3.88 13.30 -4.62
C MET A 35 5.01 13.15 -5.64
N ARG A 36 6.06 13.99 -5.55
CA ARG A 36 7.24 13.88 -6.41
C ARG A 36 7.97 12.55 -6.19
N THR A 37 8.07 12.08 -4.96
CA THR A 37 8.63 10.76 -4.66
C THR A 37 7.84 9.64 -5.35
N ILE A 38 6.50 9.66 -5.28
CA ILE A 38 5.66 8.66 -5.99
C ILE A 38 5.92 8.70 -7.50
N ARG A 39 5.97 9.91 -8.09
CA ARG A 39 6.25 10.09 -9.51
C ARG A 39 7.63 9.53 -9.87
N PHE A 40 8.63 9.79 -9.04
CA PHE A 40 9.99 9.28 -9.23
C PHE A 40 10.02 7.75 -9.18
N CYS A 41 9.36 7.11 -8.20
CA CYS A 41 9.27 5.65 -8.11
C CYS A 41 8.61 5.00 -9.34
N ARG A 42 7.74 5.73 -10.05
CA ARG A 42 7.06 5.29 -11.27
C ARG A 42 7.68 5.83 -12.57
N SER A 43 8.83 6.49 -12.48
CA SER A 43 9.45 7.19 -13.61
C SER A 43 10.02 6.24 -14.68
N ARG A 44 10.30 4.99 -14.31
CA ARG A 44 10.79 3.96 -15.21
C ARG A 44 9.75 2.85 -15.34
N HIS A 45 9.57 2.36 -16.56
CA HIS A 45 8.74 1.20 -16.81
C HIS A 45 9.40 -0.04 -16.19
N LEU A 46 8.60 -0.91 -15.57
CA LEU A 46 9.06 -2.23 -15.16
C LEU A 46 9.19 -3.08 -16.43
N VAL A 47 10.41 -3.25 -16.91
CA VAL A 47 10.71 -4.15 -18.02
C VAL A 47 11.04 -5.50 -17.42
N LEU A 48 10.04 -6.38 -17.40
CA LEU A 48 10.22 -7.78 -17.04
C LEU A 48 10.30 -8.61 -18.33
N GLU A 49 11.11 -9.67 -18.31
CA GLU A 49 11.09 -10.66 -19.39
C GLU A 49 9.67 -11.25 -19.52
N PRO A 50 9.13 -11.45 -20.73
CA PRO A 50 7.82 -12.07 -20.88
C PRO A 50 7.81 -13.46 -20.22
N PRO A 51 6.76 -13.80 -19.43
CA PRO A 51 6.61 -15.13 -18.86
C PRO A 51 6.47 -16.18 -19.97
N SER A 52 6.86 -17.43 -19.66
CA SER A 52 6.64 -18.56 -20.56
C SER A 52 5.15 -18.65 -20.96
N PRO A 53 4.82 -18.73 -22.26
CA PRO A 53 3.45 -18.53 -22.75
C PRO A 53 2.47 -19.64 -22.35
N LYS A 54 2.95 -20.78 -21.83
CA LYS A 54 2.10 -21.97 -21.61
C LYS A 54 1.09 -21.83 -20.46
N SER A 55 1.29 -20.89 -19.53
CA SER A 55 0.40 -20.73 -18.36
C SER A 55 0.07 -19.28 -17.99
N GLU A 56 0.45 -18.30 -18.84
CA GLU A 56 0.28 -16.87 -18.52
C GLU A 56 -1.17 -16.50 -18.20
N GLY A 57 -2.13 -17.00 -18.98
CA GLY A 57 -3.55 -16.72 -18.78
C GLY A 57 -4.09 -17.26 -17.44
N GLU A 58 -3.70 -18.48 -17.08
CA GLU A 58 -4.10 -19.11 -15.80
C GLU A 58 -3.46 -18.40 -14.61
N VAL A 59 -2.16 -18.12 -14.69
CA VAL A 59 -1.41 -17.41 -13.65
C VAL A 59 -1.97 -16.00 -13.44
N LYS A 60 -2.24 -15.28 -14.54
CA LYS A 60 -2.85 -13.94 -14.48
C LYS A 60 -4.23 -14.00 -13.83
N SER A 61 -5.07 -14.95 -14.23
CA SER A 61 -6.41 -15.14 -13.67
C SER A 61 -6.34 -15.42 -12.17
N TYR A 62 -5.44 -16.33 -11.75
CA TYR A 62 -5.23 -16.65 -10.35
C TYR A 62 -4.78 -15.43 -9.52
N ILE A 63 -3.77 -14.69 -9.99
CA ILE A 63 -3.24 -13.51 -9.28
C ILE A 63 -4.29 -12.38 -9.23
N SER A 64 -5.11 -12.22 -10.27
CA SER A 64 -6.13 -11.17 -10.31
C SER A 64 -7.32 -11.41 -9.37
N CYS A 65 -7.53 -12.65 -8.94
CA CYS A 65 -8.71 -13.08 -8.20
C CYS A 65 -8.35 -13.92 -6.96
N LEU A 66 -7.40 -13.45 -6.15
CA LEU A 66 -7.03 -14.13 -4.91
C LEU A 66 -8.23 -14.21 -3.94
N ARG A 67 -8.62 -15.43 -3.55
CA ARG A 67 -9.58 -15.66 -2.48
C ARG A 67 -8.84 -15.78 -1.16
N VAL A 68 -9.10 -14.84 -0.25
CA VAL A 68 -8.40 -14.74 1.03
C VAL A 68 -9.37 -14.88 2.19
N VAL A 69 -8.87 -15.38 3.32
CA VAL A 69 -9.56 -15.28 4.61
C VAL A 69 -8.96 -14.07 5.33
N ASP A 70 -9.74 -13.01 5.49
CA ASP A 70 -9.35 -11.77 6.16
C ASP A 70 -9.82 -11.72 7.63
N ASN A 71 -10.72 -12.62 8.02
CA ASN A 71 -11.20 -12.74 9.39
C ASN A 71 -10.11 -13.31 10.29
N GLN A 72 -9.45 -12.42 11.03
CA GLN A 72 -8.37 -12.77 11.94
C GLN A 72 -8.77 -13.82 12.99
N ARG A 73 -10.03 -13.82 13.46
CA ARG A 73 -10.50 -14.81 14.44
C ARG A 73 -10.57 -16.21 13.84
N VAL A 74 -11.03 -16.32 12.59
CA VAL A 74 -11.08 -17.59 11.85
C VAL A 74 -9.67 -18.12 11.63
N LEU A 75 -8.75 -17.27 11.15
CA LEU A 75 -7.35 -17.63 10.96
C LEU A 75 -6.69 -18.12 12.25
N THR A 76 -6.88 -17.40 13.36
CA THR A 76 -6.35 -17.81 14.67
C THR A 76 -6.94 -19.13 15.15
N SER A 77 -8.25 -19.36 14.97
CA SER A 77 -8.88 -20.63 15.32
C SER A 77 -8.34 -21.80 14.49
N MET A 78 -8.13 -21.60 13.19
CA MET A 78 -7.52 -22.61 12.30
C MET A 78 -6.09 -22.94 12.74
N SER A 79 -5.28 -21.90 13.03
CA SER A 79 -3.90 -22.06 13.50
C SER A 79 -3.83 -22.89 14.79
N GLN A 80 -4.69 -22.61 15.78
CA GLN A 80 -4.72 -23.35 17.06
C GLN A 80 -5.12 -24.82 16.90
N LYS A 81 -5.93 -25.15 15.89
CA LYS A 81 -6.30 -26.55 15.58
C LYS A 81 -5.15 -27.32 14.94
N LEU A 82 -4.35 -26.65 14.11
CA LEU A 82 -3.19 -27.26 13.44
C LEU A 82 -2.04 -27.49 14.42
N GLU A 83 -1.77 -26.51 15.28
CA GLU A 83 -0.70 -26.57 16.28
C GLU A 83 -1.27 -26.29 17.68
N PRO A 84 -1.87 -27.31 18.34
CA PRO A 84 -2.36 -27.16 19.70
C PRO A 84 -1.20 -26.83 20.64
N ARG A 85 -1.44 -25.89 21.58
CA ARG A 85 -0.44 -25.59 22.62
C ARG A 85 -0.19 -26.87 23.42
N ARG A 86 1.07 -27.31 23.46
CA ARG A 86 1.50 -28.42 24.32
C ARG A 86 1.33 -27.95 25.78
N SER A 87 0.51 -28.66 26.52
CA SER A 87 0.33 -28.51 27.98
C SER A 87 1.63 -28.81 28.72
#